data_AF-A0A836UIK8-F1
#
_entry.id   AF-A0A836UIK8-F1
#
_cell.length_a   1.000
_cell.length_b   1.000
_cell.length_c   1.000
_cell.angle_alpha   90.00
_cell.angle_beta   90.00
_cell.angle_gamma   90.00
#
_symmetry.space_group_name_H-M   'P 1'
#
loop_
_entity.id
_entity.type
_entity.pdbx_description
1 polymer ?
#
loop_
_entity_poly.entity_id
_entity_poly.type
_entity_poly.pdbx_seq_one_letter_code
_entity_poly.pdbx_strand_id
1 'polypeptide(L)'
;MALYVRYELSYDRFHWQPSAYTASPQRPTPYQGFCLHGFNALYLGSIDRWVRVDASGNTNGIDAQFGIEREQLAFPVREELGEWTYGEMFAEPAEAVLAVLQSYDDFDTM
;
A
#
# COMPACT_ATOMS: atom_id res chain seq x y z
N MET A 1 -7.88 -2.02 20.51
CA MET A 1 -7.13 -2.16 19.25
C MET A 1 -6.94 -0.76 18.70
N ALA A 2 -5.70 -0.29 18.61
CA ALA A 2 -5.44 1.03 18.07
C ALA A 2 -4.82 0.83 16.69
N LEU A 3 -5.46 1.40 15.68
CA LEU A 3 -5.07 1.27 14.27
C LEU A 3 -4.24 2.50 13.93
N TYR A 4 -2.98 2.29 13.58
CA TYR A 4 -2.06 3.34 13.16
C TYR A 4 -1.78 3.14 11.67
N VAL A 5 -1.65 4.23 10.94
CA VAL A 5 -1.40 4.20 9.49
C VAL A 5 0.07 4.54 9.25
N ARG A 6 0.72 3.75 8.40
CA ARG A 6 2.06 4.04 7.87
C ARG A 6 1.97 4.11 6.36
N TYR A 7 2.63 5.08 5.76
CA TYR A 7 2.65 5.24 4.30
C TYR A 7 3.95 4.70 3.71
N GLU A 8 3.88 4.31 2.45
CA GLU A 8 5.00 4.00 1.56
C GLU A 8 4.75 4.70 0.23
N LEU A 9 5.82 5.17 -0.38
CA LEU A 9 5.77 5.64 -1.75
C LEU A 9 6.40 4.56 -2.63
N SER A 10 5.59 3.94 -3.48
CA SER A 10 6.00 2.88 -4.41
C SER A 10 5.83 3.35 -5.85
N TYR A 11 6.65 2.87 -6.77
CA TYR A 11 6.51 3.20 -8.19
C TYR A 11 5.56 2.20 -8.83
N ASP A 12 4.62 2.70 -9.64
CA ASP A 12 3.42 1.99 -10.07
C ASP A 12 3.66 0.50 -10.38
N ARG A 13 3.00 -0.35 -9.59
CA ARG A 13 3.00 -1.81 -9.68
C ARG A 13 1.60 -2.35 -9.98
N PHE A 14 0.60 -1.50 -10.21
CA PHE A 14 -0.81 -1.88 -10.40
C PHE A 14 -1.06 -2.51 -11.79
N HIS A 15 -0.51 -3.71 -12.00
CA HIS A 15 -0.92 -4.63 -13.05
C HIS A 15 -1.72 -5.83 -12.48
N TRP A 16 -2.56 -5.59 -11.46
CA TRP A 16 -3.53 -6.57 -10.99
C TRP A 16 -4.93 -6.21 -11.51
N GLN A 17 -5.19 -6.46 -12.80
CA GLN A 17 -6.56 -6.54 -13.30
C GLN A 17 -7.05 -7.99 -13.21
N PRO A 18 -8.11 -8.31 -12.44
CA PRO A 18 -8.81 -9.56 -12.60
C PRO A 18 -9.58 -9.50 -13.94
N SER A 19 -9.18 -10.34 -14.89
CA SER A 19 -9.94 -10.77 -16.08
C SER A 19 -10.88 -9.73 -16.74
N ALA A 20 -10.43 -9.21 -17.90
CA ALA A 20 -11.20 -8.54 -18.97
C ALA A 20 -10.91 -7.04 -19.20
N TYR A 21 -9.65 -6.68 -19.43
CA TYR A 21 -9.35 -5.77 -20.53
C TYR A 21 -8.49 -6.50 -21.55
N THR A 22 -9.11 -6.89 -22.66
CA THR A 22 -8.40 -6.90 -23.94
C THR A 22 -7.77 -5.52 -24.11
N ALA A 23 -6.46 -5.48 -24.32
CA ALA A 23 -5.74 -4.27 -24.66
C ALA A 23 -6.43 -3.60 -25.86
N SER A 24 -7.24 -2.58 -25.59
CA SER A 24 -7.77 -1.70 -26.63
C SER A 24 -6.63 -0.77 -27.03
N PRO A 25 -6.23 -0.72 -28.31
CA PRO A 25 -5.06 0.03 -28.78
C PRO A 25 -5.22 1.56 -28.72
N GLN A 26 -6.26 2.06 -28.05
CA GLN A 26 -6.63 3.48 -27.99
C GLN A 26 -6.55 4.08 -26.57
N ARG A 27 -6.08 3.34 -25.56
CA ARG A 27 -5.96 3.88 -24.20
C ARG A 27 -4.47 4.06 -23.84
N PRO A 28 -3.93 5.29 -23.74
CA PRO A 28 -2.63 5.50 -23.12
C PRO A 28 -2.74 5.02 -21.66
N THR A 29 -1.83 4.16 -21.21
CA THR A 29 -1.73 3.78 -19.80
C THR A 29 -1.32 5.04 -19.02
N PRO A 30 -2.18 5.65 -18.18
CA PRO A 30 -1.90 6.98 -17.65
C PRO A 30 -0.82 7.00 -16.58
N TYR A 31 -0.44 5.85 -16.04
CA TYR A 31 0.21 5.78 -14.75
C TYR A 31 1.66 5.28 -14.90
N GLN A 32 2.56 6.23 -15.15
CA GLN A 32 3.98 6.08 -14.90
C GLN A 32 4.31 7.07 -13.79
N GLY A 33 4.46 6.60 -12.55
CA GLY A 33 4.69 7.49 -11.42
C GLY A 33 4.72 6.78 -10.08
N PHE A 34 4.90 7.56 -9.03
CA PHE A 34 4.84 7.09 -7.66
C PHE A 34 3.39 7.08 -7.14
N CYS A 35 3.02 6.01 -6.46
CA CYS A 35 1.77 5.80 -5.76
C CYS A 35 2.03 5.75 -4.25
N LEU A 36 1.10 6.28 -3.46
CA LEU A 36 1.13 6.11 -2.01
C LEU A 36 0.44 4.80 -1.63
N HIS A 37 1.15 3.92 -0.94
CA HIS A 37 0.65 2.67 -0.40
C HIS A 37 0.54 2.75 1.13
N GLY A 38 -0.67 2.58 1.66
CA GLY A 38 -0.94 2.64 3.09
C GLY A 38 -0.91 1.26 3.73
N PHE A 39 -0.24 1.15 4.87
CA PHE A 39 -0.23 -0.04 5.72
C PHE A 39 -0.91 0.21 7.05
N ASN A 40 -1.31 -0.89 7.68
CA ASN A 40 -1.79 -0.90 9.05
C ASN A 40 -0.65 -1.25 10.00
N ALA A 41 -0.72 -0.78 11.25
CA ALA A 41 0.13 -1.26 12.33
C ALA A 41 -0.72 -1.71 13.53
N LEU A 42 -0.27 -2.78 14.17
CA LEU A 42 -0.90 -3.41 15.33
C LEU A 42 0.08 -3.41 16.50
N TYR A 43 -0.37 -3.01 17.69
CA TYR A 43 0.42 -3.16 18.90
C TYR A 43 0.11 -4.51 19.58
N LEU A 44 1.15 -5.31 19.76
CA LEU A 44 1.11 -6.60 20.41
C LEU A 44 1.66 -6.47 21.84
N GLY A 45 0.75 -6.31 22.81
CA GLY A 45 1.12 -6.13 24.22
C GLY A 45 1.86 -7.34 24.83
N SER A 46 1.72 -8.54 24.26
CA SER A 46 2.45 -9.74 24.71
C SER A 46 3.96 -9.66 24.50
N ILE A 47 4.40 -8.81 23.56
CA ILE A 47 5.81 -8.62 23.21
C ILE A 47 6.22 -7.13 23.26
N ASP A 48 5.33 -6.27 23.73
CA ASP A 48 5.51 -4.82 23.83
C ASP A 48 6.05 -4.19 22.53
N ARG A 49 5.44 -4.53 21.39
CA ARG A 49 5.93 -4.13 20.06
C ARG A 49 4.80 -3.75 19.11
N TRP A 50 5.06 -2.77 18.27
CA TRP A 50 4.26 -2.49 17.07
C TRP A 50 4.72 -3.32 15.88
N VAL A 51 3.77 -3.95 15.19
CA VAL A 51 4.02 -4.76 14.00
C VAL A 51 3.22 -4.18 12.84
N ARG A 52 3.90 -3.88 11.73
CA ARG A 52 3.26 -3.47 10.48
C ARG A 52 2.62 -4.67 9.80
N VAL A 53 1.46 -4.46 9.21
CA VAL A 53 0.68 -5.48 8.51
C VAL A 53 0.24 -4.93 7.16
N ASP A 54 0.53 -5.71 6.13
CA ASP A 54 0.05 -5.49 4.77
C ASP A 54 -1.15 -6.40 4.52
N ALA A 55 -2.33 -5.79 4.39
CA ALA A 55 -3.58 -6.51 4.14
C ALA A 55 -3.79 -6.85 2.65
N SER A 56 -2.92 -6.37 1.75
CA SER A 56 -3.09 -6.55 0.31
C SER A 56 -2.61 -7.90 -0.22
N GLY A 57 -1.83 -8.66 0.57
CA GLY A 57 -1.30 -9.95 0.15
C GLY A 57 -2.13 -11.16 0.57
N ASN A 58 -1.51 -12.34 0.52
CA ASN A 58 -2.12 -13.66 0.76
C ASN A 58 -3.31 -13.96 -0.18
N THR A 59 -3.33 -13.31 -1.34
CA THR A 59 -4.33 -13.52 -2.39
C THR A 59 -3.63 -13.73 -3.72
N ASN A 60 -4.19 -14.58 -4.59
CA ASN A 60 -3.75 -14.76 -5.97
C ASN A 60 -2.25 -15.03 -6.18
N GLY A 61 -1.64 -15.82 -5.28
CA GLY A 61 -0.21 -16.15 -5.35
C GLY A 61 0.74 -15.08 -4.80
N ILE A 62 0.20 -13.98 -4.26
CA ILE A 62 0.96 -13.01 -3.47
C ILE A 62 1.13 -13.58 -2.06
N ASP A 63 2.37 -13.74 -1.63
CA ASP A 63 2.71 -14.24 -0.29
C ASP A 63 3.18 -13.10 0.62
N ALA A 64 2.29 -12.65 1.51
CA ALA A 64 2.53 -11.58 2.47
C ALA A 64 2.11 -12.03 3.87
N GLN A 65 2.71 -13.13 4.35
CA GLN A 65 2.34 -13.69 5.64
C GLN A 65 2.57 -12.67 6.76
N PHE A 66 1.65 -12.65 7.71
CA PHE A 66 1.87 -11.93 8.95
C PHE A 66 2.99 -12.61 9.75
N GLY A 67 4.03 -11.86 10.07
CA GLY A 67 5.18 -12.32 10.85
C GLY A 67 5.55 -11.30 11.94
N ILE A 68 5.78 -11.79 13.15
CA ILE A 68 6.16 -10.95 14.31
C ILE A 68 7.63 -10.55 14.27
N GLU A 69 8.50 -11.45 13.79
CA GLU A 69 9.95 -11.23 13.75
C GLU A 69 10.43 -10.67 12.42
N ARG A 70 9.79 -11.07 11.33
CA ARG A 70 10.15 -10.66 9.98
C ARG A 70 8.91 -10.17 9.27
N GLU A 71 9.04 -8.96 8.75
CA GLU A 71 8.04 -8.38 7.86
C GLU A 71 8.04 -9.07 6.51
N GLN A 72 6.84 -9.29 5.97
CA GLN A 72 6.65 -9.79 4.62
C GLN A 72 5.53 -8.99 3.95
N LEU A 73 5.94 -8.10 3.04
CA LEU A 73 5.02 -7.26 2.27
C LEU A 73 4.58 -7.99 1.01
N ALA A 74 3.37 -7.72 0.53
CA ALA A 74 2.92 -8.16 -0.79
C ALA A 74 3.89 -7.68 -1.88
N PHE A 75 4.38 -6.46 -1.69
CA PHE A 75 5.24 -5.77 -2.62
C PHE A 75 6.44 -5.17 -1.86
N PRO A 76 7.66 -5.73 -2.02
CA PRO A 76 8.84 -5.14 -1.39
C PRO A 76 9.21 -3.80 -2.03
N VAL A 77 9.75 -2.91 -1.20
CA VAL A 77 10.30 -1.60 -1.58
C VAL A 77 11.54 -1.79 -2.45
N ARG A 78 11.56 -1.11 -3.60
CA ARG A 78 12.67 -1.09 -4.57
C ARG A 78 13.38 0.26 -4.54
N GLU A 79 14.34 0.40 -3.63
CA GLU A 79 15.14 1.61 -3.50
C GLU A 79 15.86 1.99 -4.81
N GLU A 80 16.20 0.99 -5.65
CA GLU A 80 16.82 1.20 -6.96
C GLU A 80 15.91 1.92 -7.97
N LEU A 81 14.60 1.92 -7.74
CA LEU A 81 13.61 2.69 -8.50
C LEU A 81 13.18 3.98 -7.79
N GLY A 82 13.83 4.30 -6.66
CA GLY A 82 13.51 5.47 -5.83
C GLY A 82 12.28 5.29 -4.96
N GLU A 83 11.84 4.05 -4.68
CA GLU A 83 10.78 3.78 -3.71
C GLU A 83 11.31 3.94 -2.28
N TRP A 84 10.47 4.39 -1.33
CA TRP A 84 10.85 4.49 0.07
C TRP A 84 9.67 4.35 1.04
N THR A 85 9.97 4.07 2.30
CA THR A 85 8.99 3.99 3.39
C THR A 85 9.26 5.04 4.45
N TYR A 86 8.20 5.59 5.04
CA TYR A 86 8.32 6.52 6.18
C TYR A 86 8.60 5.73 7.45
N GLY A 87 9.67 5.98 8.19
CA GLY A 87 10.05 5.18 9.38
C GLY A 87 9.02 5.20 10.51
N GLU A 88 8.24 6.27 10.59
CA GLU A 88 7.32 6.57 11.68
C GLU A 88 5.95 5.90 11.51
N MET A 89 5.29 5.63 12.63
CA MET A 89 3.87 5.28 12.67
C MET A 89 3.06 6.53 13.03
N PHE A 90 2.01 6.81 12.26
CA PHE A 90 1.15 7.96 12.51
C PHE A 90 -0.12 7.52 13.24
N ALA A 91 -0.42 8.20 14.35
CA ALA A 91 -1.63 7.96 15.14
C ALA A 91 -2.91 8.34 14.38
N GLU A 92 -2.75 9.28 13.45
CA GLU A 92 -3.82 9.78 12.60
C GLU A 92 -3.32 9.78 11.16
N PRO A 93 -4.19 9.50 10.19
CA PRO A 93 -3.84 9.61 8.78
C PRO A 93 -3.47 11.06 8.43
N ALA A 94 -2.56 11.24 7.48
CA ALA A 94 -2.19 12.56 6.97
C ALA A 94 -3.41 13.26 6.34
N GLU A 95 -3.71 14.48 6.80
CA GLU A 95 -4.86 15.26 6.33
C GLU A 95 -4.87 15.45 4.81
N ALA A 96 -3.70 15.68 4.21
CA ALA A 96 -3.58 15.82 2.76
C ALA A 96 -4.01 14.55 2.00
N VAL A 97 -3.72 13.37 2.56
CA VAL A 97 -4.14 12.09 1.96
C VAL A 97 -5.64 11.90 2.13
N LEU A 98 -6.19 12.21 3.31
CA LEU A 98 -7.63 12.16 3.55
C LEU A 98 -8.39 13.10 2.63
N ALA A 99 -7.94 14.34 2.46
CA ALA A 99 -8.60 15.32 1.62
C ALA A 99 -8.75 14.84 0.18
N VAL A 100 -7.71 14.22 -0.37
CA VAL A 100 -7.74 13.63 -1.72
C VAL A 100 -8.64 12.39 -1.76
N LEU A 101 -8.52 11.47 -0.80
CA LEU A 101 -9.38 10.27 -0.77
C LEU A 101 -10.86 10.59 -0.55
N GLN A 102 -11.18 11.73 0.06
CA GLN A 102 -12.55 12.19 0.29
C GLN A 102 -13.11 13.04 -0.85
N SER A 103 -12.27 13.55 -1.76
CA SER A 103 -12.73 14.37 -2.89
C SER A 103 -13.16 13.55 -4.09
N TYR A 104 -12.94 12.23 -4.08
CA TYR A 104 -13.23 11.33 -5.19
C TYR A 104 -13.91 10.06 -4.69
N ASP A 105 -14.93 9.61 -5.41
CA ASP A 105 -15.69 8.40 -5.08
C ASP A 105 -15.06 7.14 -5.68
N ASP A 106 -14.28 7.29 -6.75
CA ASP A 106 -13.60 6.19 -7.43
C ASP A 106 -12.25 6.62 -8.04
N PHE A 107 -11.38 5.65 -8.30
CA PHE A 107 -10.04 5.87 -8.84
C PHE A 107 -10.02 6.47 -10.25
N ASP A 108 -10.94 6.09 -11.13
CA ASP A 108 -11.09 6.65 -12.49
C ASP A 108 -11.57 8.12 -12.46
N THR A 109 -12.10 8.59 -11.33
CA THR A 109 -12.53 9.99 -11.16
C THR A 109 -11.48 10.91 -10.53
N MET A 110 -10.37 10.37 -10.02
CA MET A 110 -9.23 11.13 -9.47
C MET A 110 -8.50 11.97 -10.53
#